data_AF-A0A9W8B1N7-F1
#
_entry.id   AF-A0A9W8B1N7-F1
#
_cell.length_a   1.000
_cell.length_b   1.000
_cell.length_c   1.000
_cell.angle_alpha   90.00
_cell.angle_beta   90.00
_cell.angle_gamma   90.00
#
_symmetry.space_group_name_H-M   'P 1'
#
loop_
_entity.id
_entity.type
_entity.pdbx_description
1 polymer ?
#
loop_
_entity_poly.entity_id
_entity_poly.type
_entity_poly.pdbx_seq_one_letter_code
_entity_poly.pdbx_strand_id
1 'polypeptide(L)'
;MRYLQLFGALLLPAIHSGSAVTANPKAARNGFPDNANSTEVTVPSLTLGYTWTVIQAFYAPNSDKVKLRDCKGDLISTVTAQFEKDMLAGGSGLLNDGQYVRPVKCSKNTDTNYYAVSDRPLTSSGDPLHPFVSIALHGQRQGTIAYIKALDGLGLPLDQTHNGCVQIDETEGLSDTRLVQLYVQTHTFYETINDSFHGSQVTAELNSTCTIKTYKSLVLKDGLKDLNQHENEEHDGDSDAASTKTHDLGSLPITESHPSRETQPADVSAAGLENWHGLWVTGTASLLAVTMSHLAVA
;
A
#
# COMPACT_ATOMS: atom_id res chain seq x y z
N MET A 1 21.79 57.71 14.69
CA MET A 1 21.23 58.33 13.47
C MET A 1 19.82 57.78 13.28
N ARG A 2 18.82 58.67 13.26
CA ARG A 2 17.38 58.38 13.17
C ARG A 2 16.91 58.61 11.72
N TYR A 3 15.95 57.81 11.25
CA TYR A 3 15.01 58.10 10.14
C TYR A 3 13.74 57.28 10.48
N LEU A 4 12.63 57.80 11.04
CA LEU A 4 11.56 58.68 10.51
C LEU A 4 11.07 58.26 9.11
N GLN A 5 10.03 57.42 9.02
CA GLN A 5 8.59 57.72 8.77
C GLN A 5 8.30 58.52 7.48
N LEU A 6 7.43 58.01 6.59
CA LEU A 6 6.03 58.47 6.39
C LEU A 6 5.37 57.93 5.09
N PHE A 7 4.15 57.38 5.27
CA PHE A 7 2.89 57.48 4.50
C PHE A 7 2.75 57.04 3.02
N GLY A 8 1.61 56.38 2.77
CA GLY A 8 1.03 56.22 1.44
C GLY A 8 -0.20 55.30 1.41
N ALA A 9 -1.29 55.67 2.09
CA ALA A 9 -2.60 55.05 1.91
C ALA A 9 -3.26 55.60 0.63
N LEU A 10 -3.75 54.72 -0.25
CA LEU A 10 -4.65 55.08 -1.34
C LEU A 10 -5.88 54.18 -1.33
N LEU A 11 -7.04 54.84 -1.32
CA LEU A 11 -8.38 54.26 -1.40
C LEU A 11 -8.80 54.04 -2.87
N LEU A 12 -9.38 52.85 -3.10
CA LEU A 12 -10.37 52.36 -4.09
C LEU A 12 -10.81 53.24 -5.28
N PRO A 13 -11.18 52.59 -6.41
CA PRO A 13 -12.63 52.37 -6.60
C PRO A 13 -13.01 50.92 -6.93
N ALA A 14 -14.21 50.55 -6.47
CA ALA A 14 -14.92 49.34 -6.82
C ALA A 14 -15.50 49.42 -8.24
N ILE A 15 -15.33 48.36 -9.04
CA ILE A 15 -16.09 48.13 -10.28
C ILE A 15 -16.49 46.64 -10.37
N HIS A 16 -17.78 46.41 -10.09
CA HIS A 16 -18.75 45.58 -10.81
C HIS A 16 -18.32 44.39 -11.68
N SER A 17 -18.84 43.23 -11.26
CA SER A 17 -19.59 42.21 -12.04
C SER A 17 -19.00 41.66 -13.33
N GLY A 18 -18.72 40.35 -13.32
CA GLY A 18 -18.52 39.56 -14.53
C GLY A 18 -18.33 38.07 -14.25
N SER A 19 -19.43 37.33 -14.35
CA SER A 19 -19.53 35.90 -14.70
C SER A 19 -18.69 34.87 -13.93
N ALA A 20 -19.38 34.15 -13.04
CA ALA A 20 -19.00 32.82 -12.59
C ALA A 20 -18.86 31.88 -13.81
N VAL A 21 -17.64 31.46 -14.10
CA VAL A 21 -17.39 30.30 -14.97
C VAL A 21 -17.49 29.06 -14.09
N THR A 22 -18.67 28.43 -14.08
CA THR A 22 -18.84 27.06 -13.61
C THR A 22 -18.11 26.13 -14.58
N ALA A 23 -16.82 25.91 -14.35
CA ALA A 23 -16.09 24.83 -14.99
C ALA A 23 -16.46 23.52 -14.28
N ASN A 24 -17.35 22.77 -14.91
CA ASN A 24 -17.68 21.39 -14.60
C ASN A 24 -16.67 20.50 -15.33
N PRO A 25 -15.66 19.88 -14.68
CA PRO A 25 -14.89 18.84 -15.34
C PRO A 25 -15.68 17.54 -15.23
N LYS A 26 -16.67 17.38 -16.11
CA LYS A 26 -17.25 16.07 -16.40
C LYS A 26 -16.23 15.31 -17.24
N ALA A 27 -15.22 14.75 -16.57
CA ALA A 27 -14.37 13.72 -17.15
C ALA A 27 -15.25 12.54 -17.55
N ALA A 28 -15.10 12.10 -18.79
CA ALA A 28 -15.86 11.00 -19.37
C ALA A 28 -15.66 9.72 -18.54
N ARG A 29 -16.66 9.38 -17.73
CA ARG A 29 -16.76 8.08 -17.06
C ARG A 29 -17.20 7.06 -18.10
N ASN A 30 -16.38 6.04 -18.31
CA ASN A 30 -16.75 4.87 -19.08
C ASN A 30 -17.83 4.10 -18.31
N GLY A 31 -19.07 4.13 -18.81
CA GLY A 31 -19.92 2.94 -18.87
C GLY A 31 -20.65 2.42 -17.64
N PHE A 32 -20.88 3.20 -16.58
CA PHE A 32 -21.87 2.83 -15.56
C PHE A 32 -23.01 3.86 -15.54
N PRO A 33 -24.30 3.44 -15.65
CA PRO A 33 -25.41 4.38 -15.64
C PRO A 33 -25.43 5.16 -14.31
N ASP A 34 -25.50 6.49 -14.40
CA ASP A 34 -25.70 7.40 -13.26
C ASP A 34 -27.18 7.37 -12.79
N ASN A 35 -27.79 6.19 -12.66
CA ASN A 35 -29.12 6.07 -12.08
C ASN A 35 -29.01 6.17 -10.55
N ALA A 36 -29.22 7.38 -10.05
CA ALA A 36 -29.23 7.77 -8.63
C ALA A 36 -30.33 7.10 -7.76
N ASN A 37 -30.83 5.95 -8.18
CA ASN A 37 -31.69 5.10 -7.37
C ASN A 37 -30.78 4.03 -6.76
N SER A 38 -30.14 4.34 -5.64
CA SER A 38 -29.18 3.48 -4.96
C SER A 38 -29.89 2.30 -4.30
N THR A 39 -30.35 1.35 -5.12
CA THR A 39 -30.64 0.01 -4.61
C THR A 39 -29.33 -0.58 -4.15
N GLU A 40 -29.29 -0.97 -2.88
CA GLU A 40 -28.24 -1.79 -2.31
C GLU A 40 -28.01 -3.00 -3.22
N VAL A 41 -26.77 -3.21 -3.65
CA VAL A 41 -26.40 -4.33 -4.53
C VAL A 41 -25.45 -5.22 -3.76
N THR A 42 -25.90 -6.45 -3.48
CA THR A 42 -25.04 -7.48 -2.93
C THR A 42 -24.21 -8.11 -4.05
N VAL A 43 -22.88 -8.07 -3.92
CA VAL A 43 -21.94 -8.79 -4.79
C VAL A 43 -21.53 -10.08 -4.08
N PRO A 44 -22.01 -11.26 -4.53
CA PRO A 44 -21.63 -12.52 -3.92
C PRO A 44 -20.23 -12.97 -4.37
N SER A 45 -19.55 -13.75 -3.52
CA SER A 45 -18.38 -14.57 -3.92
C SER A 45 -17.17 -13.76 -4.41
N LEU A 46 -16.73 -12.78 -3.61
CA LEU A 46 -15.47 -12.07 -3.81
C LEU A 46 -14.32 -12.81 -3.10
N THR A 47 -13.14 -12.83 -3.69
CA THR A 47 -11.91 -13.26 -3.02
C THR A 47 -11.29 -12.06 -2.32
N LEU A 48 -11.10 -12.14 -0.99
CA LEU A 48 -10.38 -11.11 -0.25
C LEU A 48 -8.87 -11.30 -0.41
N GLY A 49 -8.21 -10.30 -0.98
CA GLY A 49 -6.76 -10.13 -0.98
C GLY A 49 -6.35 -8.89 -0.19
N TYR A 50 -5.05 -8.63 -0.15
CA TYR A 50 -4.47 -7.54 0.64
C TYR A 50 -3.41 -6.80 -0.16
N THR A 51 -3.25 -5.51 0.15
CA THR A 51 -2.15 -4.67 -0.33
C THR A 51 -1.55 -3.94 0.88
N TRP A 52 -0.24 -3.64 0.81
CA TRP A 52 0.50 -3.00 1.89
C TRP A 52 1.63 -2.14 1.33
N THR A 53 2.22 -1.31 2.18
CA THR A 53 3.44 -0.57 1.86
C THR A 53 4.66 -1.39 2.27
N VAL A 54 5.56 -1.60 1.33
CA VAL A 54 6.85 -2.25 1.54
C VAL A 54 7.85 -1.24 2.11
N ILE A 55 8.62 -1.60 3.13
CA ILE A 55 9.51 -0.65 3.83
C ILE A 55 10.95 -0.96 3.46
N GLN A 56 11.66 0.03 2.89
CA GLN A 56 13.02 -0.16 2.37
C GLN A 56 14.01 -0.56 3.46
N ALA A 57 13.85 -0.05 4.67
CA ALA A 57 14.74 -0.32 5.80
C ALA A 57 14.82 -1.80 6.19
N PHE A 58 13.86 -2.64 5.78
CA PHE A 58 13.85 -4.07 6.08
C PHE A 58 14.65 -4.92 5.08
N TYR A 59 15.30 -4.29 4.10
CA TYR A 59 16.06 -5.00 3.08
C TYR A 59 17.57 -4.83 3.26
N ALA A 60 18.28 -5.95 3.27
CA ALA A 60 19.72 -5.98 3.46
C ALA A 60 20.47 -5.09 2.45
N PRO A 61 21.43 -4.25 2.89
CA PRO A 61 22.09 -3.29 2.02
C PRO A 61 23.01 -3.94 0.98
N ASN A 62 23.42 -5.20 1.17
CA ASN A 62 24.41 -5.90 0.34
C ASN A 62 23.82 -6.69 -0.84
N SER A 63 22.54 -6.52 -1.17
CA SER A 63 21.92 -7.15 -2.33
C SER A 63 22.10 -6.34 -3.62
N ASP A 64 21.79 -6.96 -4.76
CA ASP A 64 21.66 -6.28 -6.04
C ASP A 64 20.80 -5.02 -5.94
N LYS A 65 21.22 -3.99 -6.67
CA LYS A 65 20.61 -2.66 -6.64
C LYS A 65 19.95 -2.30 -7.96
N VAL A 66 18.84 -1.58 -7.87
CA VAL A 66 18.06 -1.07 -8.99
C VAL A 66 17.79 0.43 -8.80
N LYS A 67 17.59 1.14 -9.91
CA LYS A 67 17.35 2.59 -9.92
C LYS A 67 15.87 2.86 -10.14
N LEU A 68 15.21 3.45 -9.15
CA LEU A 68 13.86 3.95 -9.30
C LEU A 68 13.92 5.29 -10.04
N ARG A 69 13.15 5.43 -11.11
CA ARG A 69 13.10 6.65 -11.93
C ARG A 69 11.68 7.15 -12.11
N ASP A 70 11.54 8.45 -12.26
CA ASP A 70 10.26 9.07 -12.60
C ASP A 70 9.97 9.02 -14.12
N CYS A 71 8.79 9.49 -14.54
CA CYS A 71 8.42 9.51 -15.97
C CYS A 71 9.32 10.38 -16.86
N LYS A 72 10.18 11.23 -16.29
CA LYS A 72 11.17 12.03 -17.03
C LYS A 72 12.50 11.28 -17.17
N GLY A 73 12.67 10.18 -16.43
CA GLY A 73 13.90 9.41 -16.34
C GLY A 73 14.81 9.89 -15.20
N ASP A 74 14.36 10.86 -14.40
CA ASP A 74 15.12 11.41 -13.28
C ASP A 74 15.22 10.35 -12.18
N LEU A 75 16.40 10.24 -11.57
CA LEU A 75 16.64 9.28 -10.49
C LEU A 75 15.89 9.73 -9.23
N ILE A 76 15.03 8.87 -8.70
CA ILE A 76 14.37 9.05 -7.39
C ILE A 76 15.27 8.49 -6.29
N SER A 77 15.60 7.19 -6.40
CA SER A 77 16.40 6.49 -5.38
C SER A 77 17.08 5.26 -5.98
N THR A 78 18.09 4.75 -5.28
CA THR A 78 18.70 3.44 -5.55
C THR A 78 18.33 2.49 -4.41
N VAL A 79 17.65 1.41 -4.76
CA VAL A 79 17.05 0.47 -3.79
C VAL A 79 17.52 -0.95 -4.09
N THR A 80 17.21 -1.91 -3.22
CA THR A 80 17.47 -3.32 -3.49
C THR A 80 16.51 -3.85 -4.56
N ALA A 81 16.97 -4.78 -5.40
CA ALA A 81 16.11 -5.43 -6.39
C ALA A 81 14.91 -6.14 -5.74
N GLN A 82 15.12 -6.74 -4.56
CA GLN A 82 14.06 -7.40 -3.81
C GLN A 82 13.03 -6.40 -3.26
N PHE A 83 13.45 -5.23 -2.75
CA PHE A 83 12.52 -4.16 -2.38
C PHE A 83 11.67 -3.72 -3.56
N GLU A 84 12.27 -3.51 -4.74
CA GLU A 84 11.50 -3.11 -5.94
C GLU A 84 10.49 -4.18 -6.34
N LYS A 85 10.90 -5.45 -6.35
CA LYS A 85 10.04 -6.59 -6.65
C LYS A 85 8.84 -6.67 -5.69
N ASP A 86 9.10 -6.58 -4.39
CA ASP A 86 8.04 -6.65 -3.39
C ASP A 86 7.17 -5.40 -3.41
N MET A 87 7.72 -4.22 -3.68
CA MET A 87 6.96 -2.99 -3.88
C MET A 87 6.02 -3.09 -5.09
N LEU A 88 6.46 -3.70 -6.19
CA LEU A 88 5.60 -3.96 -7.36
C LEU A 88 4.45 -4.91 -7.01
N ALA A 89 4.68 -5.88 -6.13
CA ALA A 89 3.64 -6.75 -5.61
C ALA A 89 2.76 -6.08 -4.54
N GLY A 90 3.30 -5.23 -3.69
CA GLY A 90 2.56 -4.55 -2.61
C GLY A 90 1.80 -3.32 -3.09
N GLY A 91 2.22 -2.71 -4.20
CA GLY A 91 1.63 -1.51 -4.80
C GLY A 91 2.24 -0.19 -4.33
N SER A 92 2.94 -0.17 -3.20
CA SER A 92 3.66 1.01 -2.70
C SER A 92 4.88 0.64 -1.87
N GLY A 93 5.86 1.55 -1.84
CA GLY A 93 7.09 1.43 -1.07
C GLY A 93 7.32 2.69 -0.24
N LEU A 94 7.96 2.54 0.91
CA LEU A 94 8.42 3.62 1.77
C LEU A 94 9.95 3.61 1.79
N LEU A 95 10.55 4.67 1.27
CA LEU A 95 11.98 4.85 1.18
C LEU A 95 12.59 5.25 2.54
N ASN A 96 13.91 5.07 2.68
CA ASN A 96 14.64 5.41 3.90
C ASN A 96 14.60 6.91 4.24
N ASP A 97 14.37 7.78 3.26
CA ASP A 97 14.19 9.23 3.44
C ASP A 97 12.75 9.62 3.85
N GLY A 98 11.87 8.63 4.06
CA GLY A 98 10.48 8.82 4.45
C GLY A 98 9.54 9.22 3.31
N GLN A 99 10.00 9.19 2.06
CA GLN A 99 9.13 9.37 0.89
C GLN A 99 8.42 8.07 0.51
N TYR A 100 7.15 8.19 0.13
CA TYR A 100 6.44 7.07 -0.48
C TYR A 100 6.71 7.05 -1.98
N VAL A 101 6.85 5.86 -2.53
CA VAL A 101 6.99 5.61 -3.96
C VAL A 101 5.95 4.58 -4.41
N ARG A 102 5.43 4.74 -5.62
CA ARG A 102 4.53 3.75 -6.22
C ARG A 102 4.78 3.59 -7.72
N PRO A 103 4.52 2.40 -8.30
CA PRO A 103 4.58 2.21 -9.74
C PRO A 103 3.58 3.11 -10.46
N VAL A 104 3.99 3.67 -11.60
CA VAL A 104 3.14 4.46 -12.51
C VAL A 104 3.37 4.09 -13.95
N LYS A 105 2.34 4.26 -14.78
CA LYS A 105 2.46 4.16 -16.24
C LYS A 105 2.79 5.53 -16.81
N CYS A 106 3.88 5.61 -17.56
CA CYS A 106 4.24 6.80 -18.32
C CYS A 106 3.78 6.64 -19.77
N SER A 107 3.61 7.75 -20.50
CA SER A 107 3.13 7.75 -21.89
C SER A 107 4.08 7.08 -22.89
N LYS A 108 5.30 6.71 -22.48
CA LYS A 108 6.29 6.02 -23.30
C LYS A 108 6.18 4.51 -23.07
N ASN A 109 5.88 3.74 -24.12
CA ASN A 109 5.98 2.28 -24.12
C ASN A 109 7.46 1.88 -23.95
N THR A 110 7.90 1.68 -22.72
CA THR A 110 9.22 1.16 -22.43
C THR A 110 9.07 0.00 -21.45
N ASP A 111 9.90 -1.04 -21.60
CA ASP A 111 9.99 -2.20 -20.69
C ASP A 111 10.53 -1.84 -19.28
N THR A 112 10.52 -0.55 -18.93
CA THR A 112 11.06 0.01 -17.70
C THR A 112 9.92 0.45 -16.80
N ASN A 113 9.98 0.05 -15.54
CA ASN A 113 9.08 0.54 -14.51
C ASN A 113 9.43 1.98 -14.14
N TYR A 114 8.41 2.81 -13.98
CA TYR A 114 8.54 4.18 -13.49
C TYR A 114 7.76 4.37 -12.21
N TYR A 115 8.15 5.39 -11.46
CA TYR A 115 7.63 5.63 -10.12
C TYR A 115 7.22 7.08 -9.91
N ALA A 116 6.19 7.28 -9.09
CA ALA A 116 5.83 8.58 -8.56
C ALA A 116 6.13 8.64 -7.07
N VAL A 117 6.56 9.82 -6.62
CA VAL A 117 6.85 10.13 -5.22
C VAL A 117 5.66 10.83 -4.58
N SER A 118 5.38 10.52 -3.31
CA SER A 118 4.33 11.16 -2.51
C SER A 118 4.71 11.25 -1.03
N ASP A 119 3.93 12.03 -0.27
CA ASP A 119 4.07 12.16 1.17
C ASP A 119 3.35 11.05 1.96
N ARG A 120 2.54 10.22 1.27
CA ARG A 120 1.66 9.18 1.84
C ARG A 120 1.37 8.09 0.78
N PRO A 121 0.84 6.91 1.14
CA PRO A 121 0.43 5.91 0.15
C PRO A 121 -0.77 6.43 -0.66
N LEU A 122 -0.74 6.23 -1.97
CA LEU A 122 -1.77 6.73 -2.89
C LEU A 122 -2.32 5.61 -3.79
N THR A 123 -3.57 5.74 -4.20
CA THR A 123 -4.20 4.99 -5.29
C THR A 123 -3.53 5.31 -6.63
N SER A 124 -3.90 4.58 -7.67
CA SER A 124 -3.50 4.85 -9.05
C SER A 124 -3.91 6.25 -9.51
N SER A 125 -5.09 6.73 -9.08
CA SER A 125 -5.63 8.08 -9.33
C SER A 125 -4.94 9.18 -8.52
N GLY A 126 -4.15 8.84 -7.50
CA GLY A 126 -3.44 9.79 -6.65
C GLY A 126 -4.20 10.21 -5.38
N ASP A 127 -5.27 9.49 -5.03
CA ASP A 127 -6.02 9.71 -3.80
C ASP A 127 -5.36 8.98 -2.62
N PRO A 128 -5.43 9.50 -1.39
CA PRO A 128 -4.85 8.83 -0.22
C PRO A 128 -5.46 7.47 0.07
N LEU A 129 -4.62 6.48 0.37
CA LEU A 129 -5.07 5.20 0.92
C LEU A 129 -5.16 5.28 2.45
N HIS A 130 -6.23 4.72 2.99
CA HIS A 130 -6.54 4.69 4.41
C HIS A 130 -6.49 3.24 4.92
N PRO A 131 -5.60 2.92 5.87
CA PRO A 131 -5.47 1.58 6.41
C PRO A 131 -6.81 1.02 6.90
N PHE A 132 -7.06 -0.24 6.53
CA PHE A 132 -8.21 -1.05 6.89
C PHE A 132 -9.55 -0.59 6.32
N VAL A 133 -9.63 0.52 5.59
CA VAL A 133 -10.91 0.99 5.00
C VAL A 133 -10.84 1.22 3.51
N SER A 134 -9.67 1.50 2.94
CA SER A 134 -9.53 1.59 1.48
C SER A 134 -9.47 0.20 0.87
N ILE A 135 -10.35 -0.07 -0.08
CA ILE A 135 -10.34 -1.28 -0.90
C ILE A 135 -10.17 -0.96 -2.39
N ALA A 136 -9.54 -1.88 -3.10
CA ALA A 136 -9.56 -1.95 -4.55
C ALA A 136 -10.62 -2.96 -5.01
N LEU A 137 -11.50 -2.59 -5.94
CA LEU A 137 -12.48 -3.50 -6.53
C LEU A 137 -12.83 -3.10 -7.97
N HIS A 138 -12.52 -3.98 -8.92
CA HIS A 138 -12.70 -3.72 -10.35
C HIS A 138 -14.17 -3.52 -10.73
N GLY A 139 -14.42 -2.59 -11.66
CA GLY A 139 -15.74 -2.40 -12.27
C GLY A 139 -16.77 -1.72 -11.37
N GLN A 140 -16.36 -1.25 -10.19
CA GLN A 140 -17.18 -0.46 -9.29
C GLN A 140 -16.86 1.03 -9.41
N ARG A 141 -17.72 1.87 -8.84
CA ARG A 141 -17.50 3.31 -8.79
C ARG A 141 -16.63 3.67 -7.59
N GLN A 142 -15.55 4.40 -7.82
CA GLN A 142 -14.73 4.97 -6.76
C GLN A 142 -15.57 5.85 -5.82
N GLY A 143 -15.28 5.81 -4.52
CA GLY A 143 -16.04 6.46 -3.43
C GLY A 143 -17.28 5.69 -2.97
N THR A 144 -17.57 4.52 -3.54
CA THR A 144 -18.70 3.70 -3.08
C THR A 144 -18.36 3.08 -1.73
N ILE A 145 -19.27 3.25 -0.76
CA ILE A 145 -19.19 2.58 0.53
C ILE A 145 -19.71 1.15 0.35
N ALA A 146 -18.94 0.19 0.86
CA ALA A 146 -19.30 -1.21 0.90
C ALA A 146 -19.29 -1.73 2.34
N TYR A 147 -20.24 -2.60 2.66
CA TYR A 147 -20.20 -3.37 3.89
C TYR A 147 -19.80 -4.81 3.58
N ILE A 148 -18.70 -5.27 4.19
CA ILE A 148 -18.20 -6.63 4.06
C ILE A 148 -18.37 -7.30 5.42
N LYS A 149 -19.41 -8.14 5.52
CA LYS A 149 -19.79 -8.82 6.76
C LYS A 149 -18.63 -9.57 7.42
N ALA A 150 -17.74 -10.13 6.61
CA ALA A 150 -16.62 -10.93 7.10
C ALA A 150 -15.52 -10.08 7.77
N LEU A 151 -15.50 -8.77 7.52
CA LEU A 151 -14.64 -7.82 8.23
C LEU A 151 -15.33 -7.21 9.45
N ASP A 152 -16.61 -7.48 9.72
CA ASP A 152 -17.28 -6.99 10.93
C ASP A 152 -16.92 -7.87 12.13
N GLY A 153 -16.44 -7.25 13.21
CA GLY A 153 -15.92 -7.94 14.38
C GLY A 153 -14.48 -8.46 14.22
N LEU A 154 -13.85 -8.27 13.05
CA LEU A 154 -12.47 -8.68 12.83
C LEU A 154 -11.52 -7.90 13.74
N GLY A 155 -10.69 -8.61 14.49
CA GLY A 155 -9.62 -8.03 15.30
C GLY A 155 -8.57 -7.37 14.42
N LEU A 156 -8.25 -6.11 14.72
CA LEU A 156 -7.20 -5.35 14.08
C LEU A 156 -6.04 -5.14 15.06
N PRO A 157 -4.85 -4.81 14.54
CA PRO A 157 -3.73 -4.35 15.37
C PRO A 157 -4.13 -3.20 16.30
N LEU A 158 -3.37 -3.03 17.39
CA LEU A 158 -3.60 -1.97 18.40
C LEU A 158 -4.96 -2.09 19.11
N ASP A 159 -5.41 -3.33 19.34
CA ASP A 159 -6.65 -3.70 20.04
C ASP A 159 -7.90 -3.05 19.46
N GLN A 160 -7.94 -2.89 18.14
CA GLN A 160 -9.09 -2.36 17.44
C GLN A 160 -9.97 -3.47 16.86
N THR A 161 -11.21 -3.13 16.54
CA THR A 161 -12.15 -4.07 15.92
C THR A 161 -12.77 -3.40 14.71
N HIS A 162 -12.65 -4.06 13.57
CA HIS A 162 -13.19 -3.59 12.32
C HIS A 162 -14.73 -3.72 12.31
N ASN A 163 -15.44 -2.78 11.67
CA ASN A 163 -16.92 -2.72 11.66
C ASN A 163 -17.56 -3.08 10.31
N GLY A 164 -16.83 -3.82 9.47
CA GLY A 164 -17.27 -4.21 8.13
C GLY A 164 -17.29 -3.09 7.07
N CYS A 165 -17.23 -1.81 7.45
CA CYS A 165 -17.36 -0.69 6.52
C CYS A 165 -16.05 -0.30 5.84
N VAL A 166 -16.07 -0.30 4.52
CA VAL A 166 -14.93 0.06 3.66
C VAL A 166 -15.37 0.98 2.52
N GLN A 167 -14.41 1.64 1.88
CA GLN A 167 -14.60 2.50 0.71
C GLN A 167 -13.80 1.97 -0.47
N ILE A 168 -14.44 1.95 -1.65
CA ILE A 168 -13.77 1.65 -2.91
C ILE A 168 -12.97 2.87 -3.34
N ASP A 169 -11.67 2.87 -3.09
CA ASP A 169 -10.77 3.97 -3.45
C ASP A 169 -9.95 3.67 -4.70
N GLU A 170 -9.87 2.40 -5.10
CA GLU A 170 -9.18 1.96 -6.30
C GLU A 170 -10.10 1.07 -7.14
N THR A 171 -10.15 1.33 -8.44
CA THR A 171 -11.00 0.57 -9.39
C THR A 171 -10.21 0.07 -10.58
N GLU A 172 -9.00 0.58 -10.76
CA GLU A 172 -8.06 0.22 -11.80
C GLU A 172 -6.96 -0.71 -11.22
N GLY A 173 -6.12 -1.28 -12.08
CA GLY A 173 -5.01 -2.14 -11.64
C GLY A 173 -5.39 -3.58 -11.28
N LEU A 174 -6.67 -3.87 -11.05
CA LEU A 174 -7.20 -5.23 -10.90
C LEU A 174 -7.74 -5.76 -12.22
N SER A 175 -7.32 -6.97 -12.62
CA SER A 175 -7.88 -7.68 -13.78
C SER A 175 -8.97 -8.68 -13.42
N ASP A 176 -9.01 -9.15 -12.18
CA ASP A 176 -10.06 -10.04 -11.69
C ASP A 176 -11.20 -9.22 -11.09
N THR A 177 -12.41 -9.39 -11.62
CA THR A 177 -13.63 -8.71 -11.15
C THR A 177 -14.14 -9.24 -9.82
N ARG A 178 -13.63 -10.38 -9.36
CA ARG A 178 -13.98 -10.99 -8.08
C ARG A 178 -12.94 -10.73 -7.00
N LEU A 179 -11.81 -10.12 -7.31
CA LEU A 179 -10.79 -9.80 -6.32
C LEU A 179 -11.12 -8.46 -5.67
N VAL A 180 -11.23 -8.46 -4.34
CA VAL A 180 -11.23 -7.24 -3.51
C VAL A 180 -9.93 -7.19 -2.75
N GLN A 181 -9.16 -6.10 -2.86
CA GLN A 181 -7.91 -5.93 -2.11
C GLN A 181 -8.09 -4.91 -1.00
N LEU A 182 -7.88 -5.32 0.25
CA LEU A 182 -7.88 -4.42 1.40
C LEU A 182 -6.48 -3.85 1.64
N TYR A 183 -6.37 -2.52 1.74
CA TYR A 183 -5.12 -1.88 2.15
C TYR A 183 -4.91 -2.00 3.65
N VAL A 184 -3.91 -2.79 4.06
CA VAL A 184 -3.62 -3.09 5.47
C VAL A 184 -2.36 -2.40 5.99
N GLN A 185 -1.83 -1.43 5.25
CA GLN A 185 -0.63 -0.65 5.59
C GLN A 185 0.71 -1.40 5.59
N THR A 186 0.85 -2.51 6.33
CA THR A 186 2.13 -3.24 6.48
C THR A 186 1.94 -4.75 6.30
N HIS A 187 3.02 -5.46 5.99
CA HIS A 187 3.00 -6.92 5.90
C HIS A 187 2.65 -7.60 7.23
N THR A 188 3.16 -7.07 8.35
CA THR A 188 2.84 -7.59 9.70
C THR A 188 1.34 -7.51 10.00
N PHE A 189 0.67 -6.44 9.54
CA PHE A 189 -0.78 -6.31 9.66
C PHE A 189 -1.53 -7.28 8.75
N TYR A 190 -1.01 -7.53 7.54
CA TYR A 190 -1.50 -8.60 6.67
C TYR A 190 -1.43 -9.96 7.38
N GLU A 191 -0.29 -10.35 7.93
CA GLU A 191 -0.12 -11.65 8.61
C GLU A 191 -1.13 -11.81 9.76
N THR A 192 -1.24 -10.79 10.61
CA THR A 192 -2.19 -10.77 11.74
C THR A 192 -3.64 -10.99 11.28
N ILE A 193 -4.05 -10.31 10.21
CA ILE A 193 -5.41 -10.41 9.68
C ILE A 193 -5.63 -11.73 8.95
N ASN A 194 -4.67 -12.16 8.13
CA ASN A 194 -4.75 -13.37 7.31
C ASN A 194 -4.78 -14.64 8.17
N ASP A 195 -4.08 -14.66 9.30
CA ASP A 195 -4.15 -15.74 10.29
C ASP A 195 -5.55 -15.86 10.92
N SER A 196 -6.27 -14.74 11.03
CA SER A 196 -7.67 -14.73 11.48
C SER A 196 -8.66 -15.06 10.35
N PHE A 197 -8.23 -14.94 9.09
CA PHE A 197 -9.08 -14.92 7.91
C PHE A 197 -8.50 -15.78 6.79
N HIS A 198 -8.58 -17.11 6.95
CA HIS A 198 -7.99 -18.08 6.01
C HIS A 198 -8.70 -18.11 4.63
N GLY A 199 -8.35 -17.18 3.73
CA GLY A 199 -8.66 -17.26 2.29
C GLY A 199 -10.15 -17.35 1.94
N SER A 200 -11.01 -16.71 2.73
CA SER A 200 -12.45 -16.87 2.59
C SER A 200 -13.02 -16.03 1.45
N GLN A 201 -13.98 -16.62 0.74
CA GLN A 201 -14.88 -15.85 -0.11
C GLN A 201 -15.73 -14.94 0.77
N VAL A 202 -15.82 -13.68 0.38
CA VAL A 202 -16.61 -12.65 1.08
C VAL A 202 -17.77 -12.20 0.21
N THR A 203 -18.71 -11.54 0.85
CA THR A 203 -19.82 -10.85 0.19
C THR A 203 -19.74 -9.38 0.56
N ALA A 204 -19.99 -8.50 -0.40
CA ALA A 204 -20.01 -7.07 -0.20
C ALA A 204 -21.41 -6.50 -0.53
N GLU A 205 -21.95 -5.72 0.38
CA GLU A 205 -23.15 -4.90 0.16
C GLU A 205 -22.71 -3.51 -0.31
N LEU A 206 -22.88 -3.23 -1.61
CA LEU A 206 -22.50 -1.97 -2.22
C LEU A 206 -23.56 -0.89 -2.00
N ASN A 207 -23.10 0.37 -1.93
CA ASN A 207 -23.92 1.52 -1.56
C ASN A 207 -24.52 1.38 -0.15
N SER A 208 -23.79 0.71 0.75
CA SER A 208 -24.18 0.58 2.14
C SER A 208 -24.23 1.95 2.82
N THR A 209 -25.11 2.09 3.81
CA THR A 209 -25.24 3.31 4.64
C THR A 209 -24.39 3.25 5.90
N CYS A 210 -23.58 2.19 6.05
CA CYS A 210 -22.76 1.99 7.23
C CYS A 210 -21.65 3.08 7.32
N THR A 211 -21.23 3.42 8.55
CA THR A 211 -20.26 4.49 8.79
C THR A 211 -18.84 3.96 8.82
N ILE A 212 -17.97 4.48 7.97
CA ILE A 212 -16.55 4.16 7.97
C ILE A 212 -15.92 4.69 9.26
N LYS A 213 -15.21 3.82 9.99
CA LYS A 213 -14.40 4.20 11.15
C LYS A 213 -13.01 4.62 10.73
N THR A 214 -12.40 5.51 11.50
CA THR A 214 -10.96 5.75 11.41
C THR A 214 -10.24 4.83 12.40
N TYR A 215 -9.33 4.02 11.88
CA TYR A 215 -8.50 3.15 12.70
C TYR A 215 -7.14 3.80 12.96
N LYS A 216 -6.55 3.49 14.11
CA LYS A 216 -5.16 3.82 14.41
C LYS A 216 -4.29 2.97 13.48
N SER A 217 -3.18 3.56 13.08
CA SER A 217 -2.24 2.93 12.17
C SER A 217 -0.83 3.31 12.61
N LEU A 218 0.18 2.58 12.13
CA LEU A 218 1.56 2.92 12.46
C LEU A 218 1.94 4.21 11.73
N VAL A 219 2.65 5.09 12.43
CA VAL A 219 3.30 6.24 11.78
C VAL A 219 4.64 5.77 11.25
N LEU A 220 4.62 5.18 10.05
CA LEU A 220 5.80 4.51 9.48
C LEU A 220 7.02 5.43 9.33
N LYS A 221 6.80 6.72 9.03
CA LYS A 221 7.88 7.70 8.88
C LYS A 221 8.64 7.99 10.17
N ASP A 222 7.95 7.95 11.30
CA ASP A 222 8.59 8.23 12.58
C ASP A 222 9.40 7.02 13.04
N GLY A 223 8.87 5.81 12.85
CA GLY A 223 9.64 4.57 13.09
C GLY A 223 10.92 4.48 12.24
N LEU A 224 10.91 5.01 11.01
CA LEU A 224 12.11 5.10 10.17
C LEU A 224 13.20 6.03 10.73
N LYS A 225 12.82 7.14 11.38
CA LYS A 225 13.80 8.05 11.99
C LYS A 225 14.51 7.36 13.14
N ASP A 226 13.79 6.61 13.95
CA ASP A 226 14.35 5.89 15.09
C ASP A 226 15.30 4.78 14.62
N LEU A 227 14.94 4.04 13.57
CA LEU A 227 15.81 3.03 12.96
C LEU A 227 17.10 3.64 12.39
N ASN A 228 17.00 4.77 11.69
CA ASN A 228 18.17 5.44 11.09
C ASN A 228 19.08 6.12 12.14
N GLN A 229 18.56 6.48 13.32
CA GLN A 229 19.38 7.08 14.38
C GLN A 229 20.25 6.05 15.09
N HIS A 230 19.74 4.84 15.31
CA HIS A 230 20.48 3.78 15.98
C HIS A 230 21.71 3.29 15.20
N GLU A 231 21.68 3.29 13.86
CA GLU A 231 22.85 2.88 13.06
C GLU A 231 24.02 3.89 13.09
N ASN A 232 23.77 5.15 13.48
CA ASN A 232 24.80 6.20 13.46
C ASN A 232 25.51 6.41 14.81
N GLU A 233 25.05 5.78 15.90
CA GLU A 233 25.65 5.91 17.23
C GLU A 233 26.64 4.78 17.57
N GLU A 234 26.77 3.73 16.74
CA GLU A 234 27.63 2.57 17.02
C GLU A 234 29.12 2.74 16.62
N HIS A 235 29.58 3.95 16.24
CA HIS A 235 30.96 4.14 15.76
C HIS A 235 31.86 5.08 16.57
N ASP A 236 31.44 5.54 17.75
CA ASP A 236 32.31 6.34 18.63
C ASP A 236 32.50 5.69 20.01
N GLY A 237 33.65 5.05 20.20
CA GLY A 237 34.37 5.13 21.49
C GLY A 237 34.30 3.92 22.42
N ASP A 238 35.42 3.20 22.45
CA ASP A 238 36.22 2.85 23.62
C ASP A 238 35.62 3.10 25.04
N SER A 239 35.63 2.01 25.82
CA SER A 239 35.68 1.85 27.28
C SER A 239 34.99 2.85 28.24
N ASP A 240 34.17 2.24 29.10
CA ASP A 240 33.88 2.56 30.51
C ASP A 240 32.60 3.33 30.90
N ALA A 241 31.99 2.74 31.94
CA ALA A 241 31.01 3.27 32.89
C ALA A 241 29.50 3.19 32.52
N ALA A 242 28.89 2.17 33.11
CA ALA A 242 27.46 1.94 33.24
C ALA A 242 26.66 3.15 33.76
N SER A 243 25.57 3.48 33.06
CA SER A 243 24.44 4.21 33.62
C SER A 243 23.15 3.84 32.86
N THR A 244 22.44 2.85 33.39
CA THR A 244 21.11 2.42 32.95
C THR A 244 20.08 3.54 33.09
N LYS A 245 19.53 3.99 31.96
CA LYS A 245 18.27 4.73 31.91
C LYS A 245 17.39 4.11 30.82
N THR A 246 16.52 3.20 31.23
CA THR A 246 15.54 2.54 30.38
C THR A 246 14.42 3.52 30.02
N HIS A 247 14.31 3.86 28.74
CA HIS A 247 13.07 4.40 28.17
C HIS A 247 12.22 3.24 27.67
N ASP A 248 11.06 3.07 28.30
CA ASP A 248 10.05 2.06 28.02
C ASP A 248 9.33 2.41 26.71
N LEU A 249 9.88 1.98 25.58
CA LEU A 249 9.13 1.80 24.34
C LEU A 249 8.48 0.43 24.45
N GLY A 250 7.16 0.43 24.65
CA GLY A 250 6.35 -0.79 24.71
C GLY A 250 6.76 -1.75 23.59
N SER A 251 7.32 -2.87 24.00
CA SER A 251 7.92 -3.86 23.13
C SER A 251 6.88 -4.37 22.12
N LEU A 252 7.03 -3.95 20.86
CA LEU A 252 6.48 -4.72 19.75
C LEU A 252 7.25 -6.04 19.70
N PRO A 253 6.61 -7.22 19.77
CA PRO A 253 7.30 -8.48 19.58
C PRO A 253 7.69 -8.61 18.10
N ILE A 254 8.88 -8.13 17.75
CA ILE A 254 9.50 -8.40 16.46
C ILE A 254 10.22 -9.75 16.58
N THR A 255 9.46 -10.84 16.52
CA THR A 255 10.04 -12.17 16.27
C THR A 255 10.16 -12.35 14.76
N GLU A 256 11.26 -11.87 14.17
CA GLU A 256 11.62 -12.23 12.80
C GLU A 256 12.18 -13.66 12.79
N SER A 257 11.35 -14.63 12.45
CA SER A 257 11.84 -15.91 11.94
C SER A 257 12.10 -15.76 10.44
N HIS A 258 13.34 -15.41 10.07
CA HIS A 258 13.82 -15.63 8.71
C HIS A 258 14.03 -17.13 8.49
N PRO A 259 13.31 -17.83 7.58
CA PRO A 259 13.70 -19.17 7.18
C PRO A 259 14.99 -19.08 6.37
N SER A 260 16.11 -19.53 6.94
CA SER A 260 17.34 -19.77 6.20
C SER A 260 17.05 -20.82 5.12
N ARG A 261 16.92 -20.37 3.86
CA ARG A 261 16.76 -21.28 2.72
C ARG A 261 18.11 -21.54 2.08
N GLU A 262 18.50 -22.80 2.16
CA GLU A 262 19.69 -23.42 1.58
C GLU A 262 19.83 -23.06 0.09
N THR A 263 20.96 -22.48 -0.27
CA THR A 263 21.33 -22.11 -1.64
C THR A 263 21.65 -23.34 -2.48
N GLN A 264 20.88 -23.58 -3.55
CA GLN A 264 21.31 -24.37 -4.70
C GLN A 264 21.61 -23.46 -5.90
N PRO A 265 22.60 -23.83 -6.75
CA PRO A 265 23.17 -22.93 -7.75
C PRO A 265 22.23 -22.68 -8.93
N ALA A 266 22.32 -21.46 -9.44
CA ALA A 266 21.56 -20.96 -10.58
C ALA A 266 22.08 -21.56 -11.90
N ASP A 267 21.16 -22.04 -12.72
CA ASP A 267 21.37 -22.17 -14.15
C ASP A 267 20.02 -22.18 -14.88
N VAL A 268 19.52 -21.01 -15.32
CA VAL A 268 18.71 -20.93 -16.55
C VAL A 268 18.73 -19.52 -17.15
N SER A 269 19.03 -19.50 -18.44
CA SER A 269 18.97 -18.44 -19.43
C SER A 269 17.66 -17.64 -19.50
N ALA A 270 17.81 -16.35 -19.81
CA ALA A 270 16.76 -15.41 -20.17
C ALA A 270 16.09 -15.72 -21.52
N ALA A 271 14.76 -15.78 -21.52
CA ALA A 271 13.91 -15.50 -22.69
C ALA A 271 12.46 -15.23 -22.28
N GLY A 272 11.93 -14.07 -22.68
CA GLY A 272 10.50 -13.86 -22.99
C GLY A 272 9.57 -13.46 -21.85
N LEU A 273 9.51 -12.16 -21.53
CA LEU A 273 8.41 -11.54 -20.78
C LEU A 273 7.50 -10.81 -21.77
N GLU A 274 6.40 -11.44 -22.17
CA GLU A 274 5.27 -10.77 -22.82
C GLU A 274 4.01 -10.94 -21.96
N ASN A 275 3.25 -9.84 -21.87
CA ASN A 275 1.94 -9.65 -21.22
C ASN A 275 1.92 -9.52 -19.68
N TRP A 276 2.03 -8.25 -19.24
CA TRP A 276 1.67 -7.80 -17.90
C TRP A 276 0.14 -7.88 -17.68
N HIS A 277 -0.32 -9.05 -17.25
CA HIS A 277 -1.38 -9.15 -16.24
C HIS A 277 -0.67 -9.32 -14.90
N GLY A 278 -0.96 -8.46 -13.92
CA GLY A 278 -0.35 -8.54 -12.60
C GLY A 278 -0.42 -9.96 -12.06
N LEU A 279 0.74 -10.60 -11.94
CA LEU A 279 0.86 -11.94 -11.37
C LEU A 279 0.77 -11.78 -9.85
N TRP A 280 -0.44 -11.72 -9.34
CA TRP A 280 -0.69 -11.69 -7.90
C TRP A 280 -0.52 -13.12 -7.35
N VAL A 281 0.28 -13.25 -6.30
CA VAL A 281 0.46 -14.52 -5.58
C VAL A 281 -0.86 -14.89 -4.91
N THR A 282 -1.64 -15.76 -5.53
CA THR A 282 -2.69 -16.51 -4.84
C THR A 282 -2.01 -17.67 -4.13
N GLY A 283 -1.87 -17.58 -2.80
CA GLY A 283 -1.37 -18.69 -2.00
C GLY A 283 -2.36 -19.85 -2.03
N THR A 284 -2.20 -20.80 -2.96
CA THR A 284 -2.90 -22.08 -2.91
C THR A 284 -1.96 -23.16 -2.35
N ALA A 285 -2.19 -23.55 -1.10
CA ALA A 285 -1.55 -24.72 -0.53
C ALA A 285 -2.15 -25.98 -1.17
N SER A 286 -1.46 -26.60 -2.13
CA SER A 286 -1.81 -27.93 -2.64
C SER A 286 -1.32 -29.00 -1.65
N LEU A 287 -2.25 -29.65 -0.94
CA LEU A 287 -1.99 -30.91 -0.26
C LEU A 287 -1.81 -32.01 -1.32
N LEU A 288 -0.56 -32.44 -1.54
CA LEU A 288 -0.26 -33.69 -2.25
C LEU A 288 -0.35 -34.85 -1.26
N ALA A 289 -1.45 -35.61 -1.35
CA ALA A 289 -1.57 -36.92 -0.74
C ALA A 289 -0.68 -37.91 -1.50
N VAL A 290 0.38 -38.40 -0.85
CA VAL A 290 1.20 -39.51 -1.35
C VAL A 290 0.51 -40.82 -1.01
N THR A 291 0.01 -41.53 -2.03
CA THR A 291 -0.42 -42.93 -1.89
C THR A 291 0.78 -43.85 -2.12
N MET A 292 1.19 -44.56 -1.06
CA MET A 292 2.18 -45.63 -1.16
C MET A 292 1.49 -46.93 -1.59
N SER A 293 1.74 -47.36 -2.83
CA SER A 293 1.44 -48.73 -3.27
C SER A 293 2.63 -49.64 -2.95
N HIS A 294 2.42 -50.62 -2.08
CA HIS A 294 3.36 -51.72 -1.86
C HIS A 294 3.31 -52.69 -3.04
N LEU A 295 4.45 -52.90 -3.71
CA LEU A 295 4.65 -54.04 -4.60
C LEU A 295 5.18 -55.21 -3.77
N ALA A 296 4.39 -56.29 -3.70
CA ALA A 296 4.87 -57.59 -3.24
C ALA A 296 5.62 -58.27 -4.41
N VAL A 297 6.84 -58.72 -4.14
CA VAL A 297 7.60 -59.61 -5.02
C VAL A 297 7.41 -61.04 -4.51
N ALA A 298 7.04 -61.93 -5.43
CA ALA A 298 7.20 -63.38 -5.32
C ALA A 298 8.19 -63.83 -6.40
#